data_AF-A0A6J8AW48-F1
#
_entry.id   AF-A0A6J8AW48-F1
#
_cell.length_a   1.000
_cell.length_b   1.000
_cell.length_c   1.000
_cell.angle_alpha   90.00
_cell.angle_beta   90.00
_cell.angle_gamma   90.00
#
_symmetry.space_group_name_H-M   'P 1'
#
loop_
_entity.id
_entity.type
_entity.pdbx_description
1 polymer ?
#
loop_
_entity_poly.entity_id
_entity_poly.type
_entity_poly.pdbx_seq_one_letter_code
_entity_poly.pdbx_strand_id
1 'polypeptide(L)'
;MAQWDSRRDKNMNLYVKYAQKGEEKKQRSNTSDNRATYDADEKKPKKKKAKQKTKTQSTCPNEESSTQYISNEFEAQKNSLSNFKTEVDKLAMQLKNNHVNDEKLSKTIDQVKKKNDRLQNELTDVHMSSMRNNLILYNIPENETDLCSNVVLEFCGKNLKIENPADKIIICDSFRLGKKIEKIDQSL
;
A
#
# COMPACT_ATOMS: atom_id res chain seq x y z
N MET A 1 -10.25 13.30 13.60
CA MET A 1 -10.44 12.86 12.21
C MET A 1 -9.56 13.58 11.17
N ALA A 2 -8.81 14.65 11.52
CA ALA A 2 -8.11 15.50 10.53
C ALA A 2 -6.61 15.20 10.28
N GLN A 3 -6.03 14.13 10.84
CA GLN A 3 -4.58 13.85 10.69
C GLN A 3 -4.23 12.89 9.54
N TRP A 4 -5.21 12.22 8.93
CA TRP A 4 -4.97 11.25 7.87
C TRP A 4 -4.88 11.89 6.47
N ASP A 5 -5.59 13.00 6.23
CA ASP A 5 -5.59 13.66 4.92
C ASP A 5 -4.27 14.39 4.63
N SER A 6 -3.62 14.96 5.65
CA SER A 6 -2.37 15.72 5.47
C SER A 6 -1.15 14.87 5.07
N ARG A 7 -1.21 13.55 5.23
CA ARG A 7 -0.13 12.64 4.79
C ARG A 7 -0.24 12.24 3.32
N ARG A 8 -1.44 12.27 2.73
CA ARG A 8 -1.64 11.95 1.30
C ARG A 8 -1.06 13.04 0.39
N ASP A 9 -1.30 14.30 0.76
CA ASP A 9 -0.87 15.44 -0.06
C ASP A 9 0.65 15.61 -0.08
N LYS A 10 1.34 15.28 1.01
CA LYS A 10 2.81 15.35 1.08
C LYS A 10 3.49 14.28 0.21
N ASN A 11 2.89 13.10 0.09
CA ASN A 11 3.44 12.01 -0.74
C ASN A 11 3.17 12.21 -2.24
N MET A 12 2.03 12.78 -2.62
CA MET A 12 1.76 13.16 -4.02
C MET A 12 2.73 14.24 -4.52
N ASN A 13 3.08 15.22 -3.67
CA ASN A 13 3.97 16.30 -4.04
C ASN A 13 5.44 15.84 -4.24
N LEU A 14 5.85 14.76 -3.56
CA LEU A 14 7.15 14.11 -3.82
C LEU A 14 7.18 13.43 -5.19
N TYR A 15 6.11 12.73 -5.58
CA TYR A 15 6.06 11.99 -6.84
C TYR A 15 6.11 12.90 -8.07
N VAL A 16 5.42 14.05 -8.02
CA VAL A 16 5.46 15.07 -9.09
C VAL A 16 6.85 15.72 -9.21
N LYS A 17 7.55 15.94 -8.08
CA LYS A 17 8.89 16.54 -8.07
C LYS A 17 9.97 15.62 -8.67
N TYR A 18 9.81 14.30 -8.52
CA TYR A 18 10.73 13.34 -9.15
C TYR A 18 10.46 13.15 -10.65
N ALA A 19 9.21 13.30 -11.11
CA ALA A 19 8.87 13.25 -12.52
C ALA A 19 9.47 14.45 -13.30
N GLN A 20 9.37 15.68 -12.77
CA GLN A 20 9.97 16.86 -13.41
C GLN A 20 11.51 16.83 -13.44
N LYS A 21 12.16 16.32 -12.39
CA LYS A 21 13.63 16.23 -12.33
C LYS A 21 14.22 15.17 -13.27
N GLY A 22 13.40 14.22 -13.73
CA GLY A 22 13.78 13.21 -14.72
C GLY A 22 13.77 13.72 -16.17
N GLU A 23 12.97 14.75 -16.46
CA GLU A 23 12.85 15.33 -17.81
C GLU A 23 13.95 16.37 -18.10
N GLU A 24 14.40 17.14 -17.11
CA GLU A 24 15.48 18.12 -17.29
C GLU A 24 16.84 17.50 -17.63
N LYS A 25 17.08 16.23 -17.27
CA LYS A 25 18.33 15.52 -17.60
C LYS A 25 18.38 14.96 -19.02
N LYS A 26 17.24 14.90 -19.73
CA LYS A 26 17.19 14.38 -21.11
C LYS A 26 17.44 15.45 -22.18
N GLN A 27 17.54 16.73 -21.82
CA GLN A 27 17.74 17.83 -22.79
C GLN A 27 19.17 18.41 -22.84
N ARG A 28 20.15 17.86 -22.10
CA ARG A 28 21.53 18.42 -22.05
C ARG A 28 22.63 17.60 -22.71
N SER A 29 22.34 16.48 -23.38
CA SER A 29 23.37 15.70 -24.08
C SER A 29 23.14 15.70 -25.59
N ASN A 30 23.31 16.85 -26.24
CA ASN A 30 23.48 16.95 -27.68
C ASN A 30 24.26 18.23 -28.00
N THR A 31 25.57 18.21 -27.77
CA THR A 31 26.54 19.04 -28.49
C THR A 31 27.89 18.34 -28.42
N SER A 32 28.28 17.77 -29.55
CA SER A 32 29.67 17.53 -29.91
C SER A 32 30.42 18.85 -29.90
N ASP A 33 31.66 18.88 -29.44
CA ASP A 33 32.69 19.63 -30.15
C ASP A 33 34.10 19.19 -29.76
N ASN A 34 34.85 18.87 -30.80
CA ASN A 34 36.30 18.71 -30.83
C ASN A 34 36.98 20.01 -30.37
N ARG A 35 37.93 19.93 -29.43
CA ARG A 35 39.15 20.74 -29.53
C ARG A 35 40.29 20.22 -28.66
N ALA A 36 41.31 19.70 -29.31
CA ALA A 36 42.64 19.58 -28.76
C ALA A 36 43.30 20.97 -28.76
N THR A 37 43.97 21.33 -27.67
CA THR A 37 45.07 22.30 -27.67
C THR A 37 46.16 21.77 -26.75
N TYR A 38 47.29 21.46 -27.38
CA TYR A 38 48.59 21.18 -26.76
C TYR A 38 49.15 22.48 -26.19
N ASP A 39 49.72 22.43 -24.98
CA ASP A 39 50.79 23.31 -24.53
C ASP A 39 51.56 22.61 -23.41
N ALA A 40 52.80 22.20 -23.72
CA ALA A 40 53.86 21.99 -22.74
C ALA A 40 55.20 21.98 -23.47
N ASP A 41 55.83 23.15 -23.45
CA ASP A 41 57.27 23.32 -23.57
C ASP A 41 58.02 22.32 -22.68
N GLU A 42 59.06 21.67 -23.21
CA GLU A 42 60.40 21.72 -22.61
C GLU A 42 61.51 21.05 -23.45
N LYS A 43 62.44 21.91 -23.90
CA LYS A 43 63.91 21.77 -23.91
C LYS A 43 64.57 20.46 -24.42
N LYS A 44 65.21 20.60 -25.59
CA LYS A 44 66.31 19.76 -26.11
C LYS A 44 67.55 19.76 -25.18
N PRO A 45 68.41 18.72 -25.26
CA PRO A 45 69.67 18.97 -25.98
C PRO A 45 70.22 17.82 -26.86
N LYS A 46 70.80 18.27 -27.98
CA LYS A 46 72.05 17.86 -28.66
C LYS A 46 72.29 16.39 -29.10
N LYS A 47 72.32 16.28 -30.45
CA LYS A 47 72.93 15.29 -31.35
C LYS A 47 74.26 14.69 -30.88
N LYS A 48 74.40 13.36 -31.01
CA LYS A 48 75.58 12.70 -31.60
C LYS A 48 75.15 11.50 -32.46
N LYS A 49 75.75 11.40 -33.65
CA LYS A 49 75.50 10.41 -34.70
C LYS A 49 76.15 9.08 -34.35
N ALA A 50 75.45 7.97 -34.60
CA ALA A 50 76.07 6.69 -34.94
C ALA A 50 75.15 5.95 -35.93
N LYS A 51 75.63 5.78 -37.16
CA LYS A 51 75.04 4.89 -38.16
C LYS A 51 75.27 3.46 -37.69
N GLN A 52 74.22 2.74 -37.33
CA GLN A 52 74.23 1.28 -37.38
C GLN A 52 73.07 0.83 -38.26
N LYS A 53 73.43 0.17 -39.36
CA LYS A 53 72.52 -0.54 -40.24
C LYS A 53 71.97 -1.73 -39.46
N THR A 54 70.78 -1.61 -38.89
CA THR A 54 70.00 -2.77 -38.45
C THR A 54 68.99 -3.09 -39.55
N LYS A 55 69.06 -4.34 -40.01
CA LYS A 55 68.10 -4.95 -40.93
C LYS A 55 66.68 -4.70 -40.40
N THR A 56 65.82 -4.15 -41.24
CA THR A 56 64.37 -4.22 -41.08
C THR A 56 63.95 -5.68 -41.16
N GLN A 57 63.96 -6.36 -40.01
CA GLN A 57 63.04 -7.47 -39.78
C GLN A 57 61.74 -6.82 -39.31
N SER A 58 60.76 -6.81 -40.21
CA SER A 58 59.36 -6.62 -39.87
C SER A 58 58.98 -7.76 -38.92
N THR A 59 58.91 -7.44 -37.64
CA THR A 59 58.26 -8.27 -36.64
C THR A 59 57.15 -7.42 -36.05
N CYS A 60 55.94 -7.59 -36.58
CA CYS A 60 54.72 -7.31 -35.84
C CYS A 60 54.10 -8.65 -35.42
N PRO A 61 54.41 -9.21 -34.23
CA PRO A 61 53.66 -10.34 -33.69
C PRO A 61 52.62 -9.91 -32.64
N ASN A 62 52.30 -8.61 -32.49
CA ASN A 62 51.49 -8.12 -31.36
C ASN A 62 50.15 -7.47 -31.74
N GLU A 63 49.90 -7.19 -33.02
CA GLU A 63 48.67 -6.52 -33.48
C GLU A 63 47.51 -7.51 -33.69
N GLU A 64 47.80 -8.74 -34.14
CA GLU A 64 46.80 -9.80 -34.34
C GLU A 64 46.18 -10.27 -33.00
N SER A 65 47.00 -10.38 -31.94
CA SER A 65 46.53 -10.73 -30.59
C SER A 65 45.64 -9.64 -29.99
N SER A 66 46.00 -8.37 -30.21
CA SER A 66 45.24 -7.24 -29.69
C SER A 66 43.90 -7.06 -30.41
N THR A 67 43.87 -7.24 -31.72
CA THR A 67 42.63 -7.21 -32.53
C THR A 67 41.69 -8.37 -32.20
N GLN A 68 42.22 -9.57 -31.96
CA GLN A 68 41.42 -10.72 -31.53
C GLN A 68 40.82 -10.52 -30.13
N TYR A 69 41.58 -9.94 -29.19
CA TYR A 69 41.07 -9.57 -27.88
C TYR A 69 39.93 -8.54 -27.97
N ILE A 70 40.12 -7.47 -28.76
CA ILE A 70 39.09 -6.45 -28.99
C ILE A 70 37.83 -7.05 -29.64
N SER A 71 37.99 -7.96 -30.60
CA SER A 71 36.86 -8.65 -31.24
C SER A 71 36.07 -9.51 -30.25
N ASN A 72 36.76 -10.24 -29.37
CA ASN A 72 36.13 -11.05 -28.34
C ASN A 72 35.40 -10.19 -27.30
N GLU A 73 36.01 -9.07 -26.88
CA GLU A 73 35.41 -8.11 -25.95
C GLU A 73 34.16 -7.47 -26.57
N PHE A 74 34.20 -7.15 -27.87
CA PHE A 74 33.06 -6.60 -28.59
C PHE A 74 31.89 -7.59 -28.68
N GLU A 75 32.15 -8.86 -29.01
CA GLU A 75 31.10 -9.89 -29.01
C GLU A 75 30.57 -10.18 -27.60
N ALA A 76 31.42 -10.14 -26.56
CA ALA A 76 30.99 -10.25 -25.17
C ALA A 76 30.07 -9.08 -24.76
N GLN A 77 30.41 -7.85 -25.13
CA GLN A 77 29.58 -6.67 -24.87
C GLN A 77 28.26 -6.71 -25.64
N LYS A 78 28.27 -7.15 -26.89
CA LYS A 78 27.06 -7.34 -27.70
C LYS A 78 26.12 -8.38 -27.10
N ASN A 79 26.67 -9.50 -26.62
CA ASN A 79 25.89 -10.52 -25.90
C ASN A 79 25.34 -9.99 -24.57
N SER A 80 26.14 -9.23 -23.82
CA SER A 80 25.71 -8.56 -22.59
C SER A 80 24.58 -7.57 -22.84
N LEU A 81 24.69 -6.74 -23.89
CA LEU A 81 23.66 -5.79 -24.28
C LEU A 81 22.37 -6.49 -24.73
N SER A 82 22.49 -7.60 -25.45
CA SER A 82 21.34 -8.44 -25.83
C SER A 82 20.63 -8.99 -24.59
N ASN A 83 21.38 -9.54 -23.63
CA ASN A 83 20.82 -10.05 -22.38
C ASN A 83 20.15 -8.94 -21.57
N PHE A 84 20.81 -7.78 -21.43
CA PHE A 84 20.25 -6.61 -20.76
C PHE A 84 18.92 -6.17 -21.40
N LYS A 85 18.87 -6.12 -22.74
CA LYS A 85 17.63 -5.79 -23.45
C LYS A 85 16.50 -6.78 -23.14
N THR A 86 16.80 -8.08 -23.10
CA THR A 86 15.80 -9.10 -22.74
C THR A 86 15.31 -8.95 -21.29
N GLU A 87 16.18 -8.56 -20.37
CA GLU A 87 15.80 -8.30 -18.97
C GLU A 87 14.92 -7.05 -18.86
N VAL A 88 15.27 -5.98 -19.57
CA VAL A 88 14.44 -4.77 -19.64
C VAL A 88 13.05 -5.08 -20.18
N ASP A 89 12.94 -5.87 -21.25
CA ASP A 89 11.64 -6.26 -21.83
C ASP A 89 10.82 -7.11 -20.84
N LYS A 90 11.46 -8.02 -20.11
CA LYS A 90 10.81 -8.81 -19.04
C LYS A 90 10.30 -7.91 -17.90
N LEU A 91 11.12 -6.95 -17.45
CA LEU A 91 10.73 -6.00 -16.41
C LEU A 91 9.58 -5.10 -16.86
N ALA A 92 9.57 -4.65 -18.12
CA ALA A 92 8.47 -3.87 -18.68
C ALA A 92 7.15 -4.67 -18.70
N MET A 93 7.22 -5.94 -19.07
CA MET A 93 6.06 -6.86 -19.02
C MET A 93 5.57 -7.07 -17.58
N GLN A 94 6.47 -7.28 -16.63
CA GLN A 94 6.11 -7.42 -15.21
C GLN A 94 5.44 -6.15 -14.67
N LEU A 95 5.97 -4.97 -15.00
CA LEU A 95 5.40 -3.70 -14.56
C LEU A 95 3.99 -3.50 -15.11
N LYS A 96 3.75 -3.84 -16.38
CA LYS A 96 2.41 -3.82 -16.98
C LYS A 96 1.45 -4.76 -16.26
N ASN A 97 1.88 -5.98 -15.95
CA ASN A 97 1.05 -6.95 -15.24
C ASN A 97 0.74 -6.50 -13.81
N ASN A 98 1.72 -5.93 -13.11
CA ASN A 98 1.52 -5.37 -11.78
C ASN A 98 0.50 -4.24 -11.80
N HIS A 99 0.57 -3.35 -12.80
CA HIS A 99 -0.41 -2.28 -12.94
C HIS A 99 -1.85 -2.80 -13.11
N VAL A 100 -2.05 -3.83 -13.95
CA VAL A 100 -3.36 -4.47 -14.11
C VAL A 100 -3.85 -5.11 -12.80
N ASN A 101 -2.94 -5.71 -12.02
CA ASN A 101 -3.28 -6.31 -10.73
C ASN A 101 -3.65 -5.25 -9.70
N ASP A 102 -2.93 -4.13 -9.66
CA ASP A 102 -3.22 -2.99 -8.78
C ASP A 102 -4.61 -2.41 -9.07
N GLU A 103 -5.00 -2.27 -10.34
CA GLU A 103 -6.34 -1.82 -10.71
C GLU A 103 -7.43 -2.81 -10.25
N LYS A 104 -7.19 -4.12 -10.41
CA LYS A 104 -8.13 -5.17 -9.96
C LYS A 104 -8.27 -5.14 -8.45
N LEU A 105 -7.15 -5.02 -7.72
CA LEU A 105 -7.13 -4.89 -6.27
C LEU A 105 -7.88 -3.64 -5.81
N SER A 106 -7.66 -2.50 -6.46
CA SER A 106 -8.38 -1.25 -6.16
C SER A 106 -9.89 -1.43 -6.29
N LYS A 107 -10.36 -2.01 -7.41
CA LYS A 107 -11.79 -2.30 -7.61
C LYS A 107 -12.35 -3.24 -6.55
N THR A 108 -11.57 -4.23 -6.15
CA THR A 108 -11.96 -5.21 -5.13
C THR A 108 -12.10 -4.54 -3.76
N ILE A 109 -11.15 -3.67 -3.40
CA ILE A 109 -11.19 -2.88 -2.16
C ILE A 109 -12.45 -2.02 -2.12
N ASP A 110 -12.79 -1.35 -3.22
CA ASP A 110 -13.99 -0.50 -3.28
C ASP A 110 -15.29 -1.31 -3.14
N GLN A 111 -15.35 -2.51 -3.74
CA GLN A 111 -16.49 -3.41 -3.58
C GLN A 111 -16.62 -3.90 -2.13
N VAL A 112 -15.51 -4.27 -1.49
CA VAL A 112 -15.50 -4.72 -0.09
C VAL A 112 -15.93 -3.60 0.84
N LYS A 113 -15.46 -2.37 0.63
CA LYS A 113 -15.90 -1.20 1.41
C LYS A 113 -17.41 -0.99 1.31
N LYS A 114 -17.96 -0.97 0.09
CA LYS A 114 -19.41 -0.83 -0.12
C LYS A 114 -20.22 -1.94 0.56
N LYS A 115 -19.73 -3.18 0.52
CA LYS A 115 -20.38 -4.31 1.23
C LYS A 115 -20.31 -4.13 2.74
N ASN A 116 -19.17 -3.69 3.26
CA ASN A 116 -19.00 -3.44 4.69
C ASN A 116 -19.95 -2.33 5.18
N ASP A 117 -20.02 -1.21 4.46
CA ASP A 117 -20.92 -0.10 4.80
C ASP A 117 -22.39 -0.55 4.80
N ARG A 118 -22.78 -1.36 3.80
CA ARG A 118 -24.12 -1.95 3.74
C ARG A 118 -24.40 -2.86 4.93
N LEU A 119 -23.49 -3.77 5.26
CA LEU A 119 -23.66 -4.70 6.38
C LEU A 119 -23.71 -3.97 7.72
N GLN A 120 -22.94 -2.88 7.87
CA GLN A 120 -23.01 -2.04 9.07
C GLN A 120 -24.39 -1.40 9.22
N ASN A 121 -24.96 -0.85 8.13
CA ASN A 121 -26.30 -0.29 8.15
C ASN A 121 -27.36 -1.36 8.47
N GLU A 122 -27.29 -2.52 7.82
CA GLU A 122 -28.20 -3.65 8.09
C GLU A 122 -28.10 -4.11 9.56
N LEU A 123 -26.89 -4.17 10.11
CA LEU A 123 -26.67 -4.50 11.52
C LEU A 123 -27.28 -3.46 12.46
N THR A 124 -27.12 -2.17 12.15
CA THR A 124 -27.76 -1.09 12.91
C THR A 124 -29.28 -1.21 12.85
N ASP A 125 -29.86 -1.45 11.69
CA ASP A 125 -31.31 -1.59 11.53
C ASP A 125 -31.87 -2.79 12.31
N VAL A 126 -31.16 -3.92 12.27
CA VAL A 126 -31.51 -5.12 13.05
C VAL A 126 -31.39 -4.83 14.55
N HIS A 127 -30.32 -4.19 14.99
CA HIS A 127 -30.13 -3.85 16.40
C HIS A 127 -31.23 -2.91 16.91
N MET A 128 -31.51 -1.84 16.17
CA MET A 128 -32.59 -0.90 16.49
C MET A 128 -33.95 -1.59 16.49
N SER A 129 -34.20 -2.48 15.54
CA SER A 129 -35.45 -3.26 15.49
C SER A 129 -35.56 -4.22 16.67
N SER A 130 -34.47 -4.86 17.08
CA SER A 130 -34.42 -5.75 18.22
C SER A 130 -34.63 -5.02 19.55
N MET A 131 -34.18 -3.77 19.66
CA MET A 131 -34.31 -2.95 20.86
C MET A 131 -35.59 -2.12 20.90
N ARG A 132 -36.33 -2.02 19.78
CA ARG A 132 -37.51 -1.14 19.64
C ARG A 132 -38.57 -1.36 20.72
N ASN A 133 -38.77 -2.62 21.12
CA ASN A 133 -39.80 -2.99 22.10
C ASN A 133 -39.25 -3.11 23.53
N ASN A 134 -37.99 -2.73 23.74
CA ASN A 134 -37.35 -2.79 25.04
C ASN A 134 -37.54 -1.45 25.75
N LEU A 135 -38.06 -1.49 26.97
CA LEU A 135 -38.20 -0.32 27.82
C LEU A 135 -37.23 -0.45 28.99
N ILE A 136 -36.52 0.64 29.27
CA ILE A 136 -35.70 0.74 30.48
C ILE A 136 -36.44 1.59 31.48
N LEU A 137 -36.74 0.97 32.62
CA LEU A 137 -37.37 1.64 33.74
C LEU A 137 -36.31 1.91 34.81
N TYR A 138 -36.27 3.14 35.30
CA TYR A 138 -35.30 3.59 36.30
C TYR A 138 -36.03 4.03 37.58
N ASN A 139 -35.34 3.92 38.71
CA ASN A 139 -35.85 4.32 40.03
C ASN A 139 -37.17 3.63 40.43
N ILE A 140 -37.36 2.37 40.02
CA ILE A 140 -38.46 1.56 40.56
C ILE A 140 -38.03 1.01 41.92
N PRO A 141 -38.75 1.30 43.01
CA PRO A 141 -38.50 0.67 44.30
C PRO A 141 -38.85 -0.81 44.21
N GLU A 142 -37.89 -1.68 44.55
CA GLU A 142 -38.05 -3.13 44.45
C GLU A 142 -37.27 -3.85 45.55
N ASN A 143 -37.70 -5.08 45.88
CA ASN A 143 -36.88 -6.00 46.67
C ASN A 143 -36.09 -6.93 45.75
N GLU A 144 -34.91 -7.38 46.22
CA GLU A 144 -34.02 -8.22 45.40
C GLU A 144 -34.60 -9.61 45.09
N THR A 145 -35.54 -10.09 45.92
CA THR A 145 -36.19 -11.39 45.79
C THR A 145 -37.35 -11.39 44.80
N ASP A 146 -37.84 -10.21 44.41
CA ASP A 146 -39.04 -10.10 43.58
C ASP A 146 -38.69 -10.41 42.11
N LEU A 147 -39.57 -11.14 41.43
CA LEU A 147 -39.48 -11.35 39.99
C LEU A 147 -39.65 -10.00 39.28
N CYS A 148 -38.71 -9.65 38.40
CA CYS A 148 -38.72 -8.38 37.65
C CYS A 148 -40.05 -8.11 36.96
N SER A 149 -40.63 -9.13 36.33
CA SER A 149 -41.93 -9.04 35.64
C SER A 149 -43.04 -8.58 36.57
N ASN A 150 -43.09 -9.09 37.80
CA ASN A 150 -44.12 -8.73 38.78
C ASN A 150 -43.98 -7.28 39.24
N VAL A 151 -42.74 -6.85 39.49
CA VAL A 151 -42.41 -5.46 39.84
C VAL A 151 -42.88 -4.50 38.74
N VAL A 152 -42.65 -4.85 37.47
CA VAL A 152 -43.09 -4.04 36.32
C VAL A 152 -44.63 -3.99 36.22
N LEU A 153 -45.31 -5.13 36.36
CA LEU A 153 -46.77 -5.18 36.30
C LEU A 153 -47.42 -4.38 37.45
N GLU A 154 -46.86 -4.48 38.66
CA GLU A 154 -47.31 -3.69 39.80
C GLU A 154 -47.10 -2.20 39.57
N PHE A 155 -45.94 -1.81 39.04
CA PHE A 155 -45.66 -0.42 38.66
C PHE A 155 -46.69 0.10 37.64
N CYS A 156 -46.99 -0.69 36.60
CA CYS A 156 -47.99 -0.34 35.59
C CYS A 156 -49.40 -0.19 36.18
N GLY A 157 -49.78 -1.07 37.10
CA GLY A 157 -51.07 -0.98 37.78
C GLY A 157 -51.19 0.28 38.64
N LYS A 158 -50.19 0.54 39.49
CA LYS A 158 -50.22 1.64 40.46
C LYS A 158 -50.01 3.02 39.82
N ASN A 159 -49.00 3.15 38.95
CA ASN A 159 -48.56 4.45 38.44
C ASN A 159 -49.22 4.83 37.10
N LEU A 160 -49.45 3.85 36.23
CA LEU A 160 -50.06 4.07 34.92
C LEU A 160 -51.57 3.82 34.93
N LYS A 161 -52.14 3.39 36.06
CA LYS A 161 -53.58 3.10 36.24
C LYS A 161 -54.11 2.07 35.24
N ILE A 162 -53.28 1.09 34.88
CA ILE A 162 -53.68 0.00 34.00
C ILE A 162 -54.40 -1.05 34.85
N GLU A 163 -55.72 -1.16 34.68
CA GLU A 163 -56.51 -2.21 35.33
C GLU A 163 -56.12 -3.59 34.79
N ASN A 164 -55.86 -4.54 35.70
CA ASN A 164 -55.42 -5.91 35.40
C ASN A 164 -54.25 -5.96 34.41
N PRO A 165 -53.06 -5.46 34.79
CA PRO A 165 -51.93 -5.34 33.86
C PRO A 165 -51.43 -6.70 33.35
N ALA A 166 -51.57 -7.77 34.14
CA ALA A 166 -51.16 -9.13 33.75
C ALA A 166 -51.90 -9.66 32.52
N ASP A 167 -53.15 -9.23 32.30
CA ASP A 167 -53.95 -9.68 31.15
C ASP A 167 -53.70 -8.85 29.89
N LYS A 168 -53.16 -7.63 30.06
CA LYS A 168 -53.01 -6.63 28.99
C LYS A 168 -51.57 -6.45 28.52
N ILE A 169 -50.59 -6.79 29.35
CA ILE A 169 -49.17 -6.57 29.08
C ILE A 169 -48.47 -7.92 29.05
N ILE A 170 -47.94 -8.26 27.88
CA ILE A 170 -47.11 -9.45 27.69
C ILE A 170 -45.65 -9.03 27.82
N ILE A 171 -44.98 -9.52 28.85
CA ILE A 171 -43.54 -9.31 29.08
C ILE A 171 -42.82 -10.58 28.64
N CYS A 172 -42.11 -10.52 27.51
CA CYS A 172 -41.37 -11.67 27.00
C CYS A 172 -40.12 -11.98 27.83
N ASP A 173 -39.41 -10.95 28.27
CA ASP A 173 -38.22 -11.06 29.11
C ASP A 173 -38.09 -9.80 29.99
N SER A 174 -37.50 -9.95 31.17
CA SER A 174 -37.25 -8.83 32.09
C SER A 174 -36.07 -9.14 33.00
N PHE A 175 -35.16 -8.18 33.13
CA PHE A 175 -33.96 -8.33 33.94
C PHE A 175 -33.49 -7.00 34.52
N ARG A 176 -32.75 -7.07 35.62
CA ARG A 176 -32.11 -5.93 36.26
C ARG A 176 -30.79 -5.63 35.57
N LEU A 177 -30.62 -4.41 35.11
CA LEU A 177 -29.34 -3.96 34.56
C LEU A 177 -28.29 -3.92 35.67
N GLY A 178 -27.09 -4.46 35.39
CA GLY A 178 -25.96 -4.44 36.31
C GLY A 178 -25.90 -5.59 37.33
N LYS A 179 -26.92 -6.47 37.38
CA LYS A 179 -26.83 -7.74 38.13
C LYS A 179 -26.50 -8.88 37.18
N LYS A 180 -25.71 -9.85 37.67
CA LYS A 180 -25.35 -11.04 36.88
C LYS A 180 -26.63 -11.84 36.65
N ILE A 181 -26.93 -12.17 35.39
CA ILE A 181 -28.10 -12.98 35.04
C ILE A 181 -27.85 -14.38 35.58
N GLU A 182 -28.49 -14.72 36.70
CA GLU A 182 -28.62 -16.11 37.10
C GLU A 182 -29.64 -16.74 36.17
N LYS A 183 -29.17 -17.54 35.21
CA LYS A 183 -30.05 -18.34 34.36
C LYS A 183 -30.79 -19.30 35.29
N ILE A 184 -32.08 -19.08 35.45
CA ILE A 184 -32.96 -20.10 36.01
C ILE A 184 -33.12 -21.13 34.89
N ASP A 185 -32.41 -22.25 35.00
CA ASP A 185 -32.64 -23.43 34.16
C ASP A 185 -34.09 -23.88 34.39
N GLN A 186 -34.98 -23.51 33.48
CA GLN A 186 -36.28 -24.14 33.34
C GLN A 186 -36.11 -25.37 32.45
N SER A 187 -35.49 -26.41 33.00
CA SER A 187 -35.65 -27.77 32.46
C SER A 187 -37.02 -28.30 32.87
N LEU A 188 -37.95 -28.30 31.91
CA LEU A 188 -39.16 -29.12 31.91
C LEU A 188 -38.95 -30.29 30.95
#